data_AF-A0A2J6HH38-F1
#
_entry.id   AF-A0A2J6HH38-F1
#
_cell.length_a   1.000
_cell.length_b   1.000
_cell.length_c   1.000
_cell.angle_alpha   90.00
_cell.angle_beta   90.00
_cell.angle_gamma   90.00
#
_symmetry.space_group_name_H-M   'P 1'
#
loop_
_entity.id
_entity.type
_entity.pdbx_description
1 polymer ?
#
loop_
_entity_poly.entity_id
_entity_poly.type
_entity_poly.pdbx_seq_one_letter_code
_entity_poly.pdbx_strand_id
1 'polypeptide(L)'
;KTLKDARKNIFTFSGILFIVNVLFLVLGGALFMFANEFNIAIPAMSDDLFPTISFYHLPIIAGVIFLIGIISAAYSSADGTLTALTTSFSIDILGIRRRNWDEDRRKRVRRWVHMAFAVVMWGLIIIFEMVNDRSVIDKLFTIAGYTYGPLLGLFAFGMFTKLQIKDKWVLVPVLAAPVASYLLSYFSETLFGGYKFGFELLIINGVLTFLGLLMISKGRIGR
;
A
#
# COMPACT_ATOMS: atom_id res chain seq x y z
N LYS A 1 -8.72 7.41 24.28
CA LYS A 1 -9.28 6.79 23.06
C LYS A 1 -9.97 5.50 23.46
N THR A 2 -11.28 5.33 23.18
CA THR A 2 -12.03 4.10 23.54
C THR A 2 -12.20 3.16 22.35
N LEU A 3 -12.50 1.87 22.60
CA LEU A 3 -12.81 0.90 21.53
C LEU A 3 -14.01 1.35 20.67
N LYS A 4 -14.96 2.05 21.28
CA LYS A 4 -16.12 2.62 20.58
C LYS A 4 -15.68 3.69 19.59
N ASP A 5 -14.76 4.58 19.99
CA ASP A 5 -14.21 5.62 19.12
C ASP A 5 -13.39 5.02 17.97
N ALA A 6 -12.60 3.97 18.25
CA ALA A 6 -11.82 3.29 17.22
C ALA A 6 -12.70 2.62 16.16
N ARG A 7 -13.78 1.94 16.58
CA ARG A 7 -14.78 1.37 15.65
C ARG A 7 -15.47 2.45 14.85
N LYS A 8 -15.95 3.52 15.50
CA LYS A 8 -16.56 4.66 14.82
C LYS A 8 -15.62 5.24 13.77
N ASN A 9 -14.35 5.43 14.12
CA ASN A 9 -13.34 5.94 13.19
C ASN A 9 -13.20 5.06 11.95
N ILE A 10 -13.06 3.74 12.10
CA ILE A 10 -12.93 2.83 10.95
C ILE A 10 -14.21 2.81 10.11
N PHE A 11 -15.39 2.74 10.72
CA PHE A 11 -16.66 2.76 9.95
C PHE A 11 -16.87 4.08 9.21
N THR A 12 -16.61 5.22 9.85
CA THR A 12 -16.70 6.54 9.21
C THR A 12 -15.67 6.67 8.10
N PHE A 13 -14.42 6.27 8.34
CA PHE A 13 -13.37 6.28 7.33
C PHE A 13 -13.73 5.42 6.12
N SER A 14 -14.13 4.16 6.32
CA SER A 14 -14.51 3.26 5.23
C SER A 14 -15.72 3.77 4.45
N GLY A 15 -16.71 4.36 5.13
CA GLY A 15 -17.87 4.96 4.47
C GLY A 15 -17.49 6.16 3.60
N ILE A 16 -16.67 7.08 4.12
CA ILE A 16 -16.15 8.22 3.36
C ILE A 16 -15.33 7.73 2.17
N LEU A 17 -14.42 6.77 2.39
CA LEU A 17 -13.55 6.22 1.35
C LEU A 17 -14.37 5.58 0.22
N PHE A 18 -15.42 4.82 0.56
CA PHE A 18 -16.32 4.24 -0.44
C PHE A 18 -16.99 5.33 -1.30
N ILE A 19 -17.58 6.35 -0.66
CA ILE A 19 -18.25 7.45 -1.36
C ILE A 19 -17.26 8.19 -2.27
N VAL A 20 -16.08 8.53 -1.75
CA VAL A 20 -15.04 9.25 -2.52
C VAL A 20 -14.57 8.43 -3.72
N ASN A 21 -14.39 7.11 -3.58
CA ASN A 21 -14.03 6.26 -4.72
C ASN A 21 -15.12 6.21 -5.79
N VAL A 22 -16.40 6.11 -5.39
CA VAL A 22 -17.52 6.18 -6.34
C VAL A 22 -17.54 7.53 -7.05
N LEU A 23 -17.31 8.63 -6.33
CA LEU A 23 -17.23 9.97 -6.94
C LEU A 23 -16.10 10.06 -7.97
N PHE A 24 -14.89 9.56 -7.65
CA PHE A 24 -13.78 9.53 -8.61
C PHE A 24 -14.05 8.63 -9.81
N LEU A 25 -14.73 7.49 -9.62
CA LEU A 25 -15.10 6.59 -10.71
C LEU A 25 -16.11 7.25 -11.66
N VAL A 26 -17.16 7.86 -11.11
CA VAL A 26 -18.17 8.60 -11.90
C VAL A 26 -17.52 9.80 -12.60
N LEU A 27 -16.65 10.53 -11.91
CA LEU A 27 -15.91 11.65 -12.49
C LEU A 27 -15.02 11.18 -13.65
N GLY A 28 -14.28 10.08 -13.49
CA GLY A 28 -13.50 9.49 -14.57
C GLY A 28 -14.36 9.16 -15.79
N GLY A 29 -15.49 8.48 -15.59
CA GLY A 29 -16.45 8.21 -16.67
C GLY A 29 -16.99 9.47 -17.35
N ALA A 30 -17.33 10.50 -16.56
CA ALA A 30 -17.79 11.79 -17.08
C ALA A 30 -16.71 12.51 -17.91
N LEU A 31 -15.44 12.44 -17.50
CA LEU A 31 -14.32 13.00 -18.25
C LEU A 31 -14.10 12.29 -19.59
N PHE A 32 -14.27 10.96 -19.64
CA PHE A 32 -14.25 10.21 -20.90
C PHE A 32 -15.39 10.62 -21.83
N MET A 33 -16.61 10.77 -21.30
CA MET A 33 -17.75 11.25 -22.08
C MET A 33 -17.51 12.68 -22.59
N PHE A 34 -17.00 13.57 -21.74
CA PHE A 34 -16.64 14.93 -22.11
C PHE A 34 -15.58 14.96 -23.22
N ALA A 35 -14.53 14.14 -23.11
CA ALA A 35 -13.50 14.06 -24.14
C ALA A 35 -14.07 13.63 -25.49
N ASN A 36 -14.95 12.63 -25.50
CA ASN A 36 -15.60 12.16 -26.73
C ASN A 36 -16.53 13.23 -27.34
N GLU A 37 -17.34 13.91 -26.53
CA GLU A 37 -18.29 14.94 -26.99
C GLU A 37 -17.55 16.13 -27.63
N PHE A 38 -16.46 16.58 -27.01
CA PHE A 38 -15.67 17.72 -27.50
C PHE A 38 -14.53 17.33 -28.44
N ASN A 39 -14.47 16.07 -28.88
CA ASN A 39 -13.42 15.53 -29.76
C ASN A 39 -12.00 15.78 -29.24
N ILE A 40 -11.82 15.72 -27.92
CA ILE A 40 -10.52 15.82 -27.25
C ILE A 40 -9.82 14.46 -27.34
N ALA A 41 -8.58 14.46 -27.80
CA ALA A 41 -7.78 13.24 -27.88
C ALA A 41 -7.56 12.65 -26.48
N ILE A 42 -7.94 11.39 -26.30
CA ILE A 42 -7.68 10.65 -25.06
C ILE A 42 -6.17 10.38 -24.99
N PRO A 43 -5.45 10.81 -23.94
CA PRO A 43 -4.03 10.56 -23.82
C PRO A 43 -3.71 9.06 -23.80
N ALA A 44 -2.51 8.69 -24.25
CA ALA A 44 -2.05 7.30 -24.18
C ALA A 44 -2.03 6.75 -22.75
N MET A 45 -1.77 7.64 -21.78
CA MET A 45 -1.90 7.35 -20.35
C MET A 45 -3.25 7.88 -19.86
N SER A 46 -4.15 6.96 -19.50
CA SER A 46 -5.49 7.30 -19.01
C SER A 46 -5.48 8.26 -17.82
N ASP A 47 -4.44 8.20 -16.99
CA ASP A 47 -4.29 8.99 -15.77
C ASP A 47 -4.07 10.49 -16.08
N ASP A 48 -3.61 10.81 -17.30
CA ASP A 48 -3.39 12.19 -17.76
C ASP A 48 -4.68 12.87 -18.24
N LEU A 49 -5.77 12.13 -18.41
CA LEU A 49 -7.03 12.66 -18.95
C LEU A 49 -7.61 13.76 -18.04
N PHE A 50 -7.63 13.53 -16.73
CA PHE A 50 -8.18 14.51 -15.78
C PHE A 50 -7.32 15.79 -15.70
N PRO A 51 -5.99 15.73 -15.55
CA PRO A 51 -5.13 16.91 -15.71
C PRO A 51 -5.36 17.65 -17.03
N THR A 52 -5.40 16.93 -18.15
CA THR A 52 -5.55 17.51 -19.49
C THR A 52 -6.85 18.31 -19.61
N ILE A 53 -7.97 17.72 -19.23
CA ILE A 53 -9.28 18.40 -19.28
C ILE A 53 -9.31 19.59 -18.31
N SER A 54 -8.74 19.43 -17.11
CA SER A 54 -8.81 20.45 -16.06
C SER A 54 -7.96 21.68 -16.35
N PHE A 55 -6.80 21.52 -16.99
CA PHE A 55 -5.91 22.63 -17.33
C PHE A 55 -6.21 23.29 -18.67
N TYR A 56 -6.67 22.53 -19.67
CA TYR A 56 -6.78 23.03 -21.05
C TYR A 56 -8.21 23.20 -21.55
N HIS A 57 -9.20 22.55 -20.92
CA HIS A 57 -10.59 22.51 -21.44
C HIS A 57 -11.65 23.00 -20.45
N LEU A 58 -11.27 23.30 -19.21
CA LEU A 58 -12.15 23.86 -18.18
C LEU A 58 -11.69 25.27 -17.76
N PRO A 59 -12.54 26.07 -17.09
CA PRO A 59 -12.13 27.35 -16.53
C PRO A 59 -10.94 27.18 -15.58
N ILE A 60 -10.06 28.19 -15.51
CA ILE A 60 -8.82 28.17 -14.71
C ILE A 60 -9.03 27.73 -13.25
N ILE A 61 -10.19 28.08 -12.67
CA ILE A 61 -10.57 27.71 -11.30
C ILE A 61 -10.59 26.18 -11.13
N ALA A 62 -11.05 25.43 -12.13
CA ALA A 62 -11.08 23.97 -12.08
C ALA A 62 -9.65 23.38 -12.02
N GLY A 63 -8.74 23.88 -12.87
CA GLY A 63 -7.33 23.48 -12.84
C GLY A 63 -6.64 23.80 -11.52
N VAL A 64 -6.92 24.96 -10.93
CA VAL A 64 -6.37 25.35 -9.61
C VAL A 64 -6.90 24.45 -8.49
N ILE A 65 -8.21 24.17 -8.46
CA ILE A 65 -8.80 23.27 -7.46
C ILE A 65 -8.23 21.85 -7.61
N PHE A 66 -8.10 21.36 -8.84
CA PHE A 66 -7.48 20.06 -9.13
C PHE A 66 -6.05 20.00 -8.60
N LEU A 67 -5.23 20.99 -8.91
CA LEU A 67 -3.83 21.06 -8.49
C LEU A 67 -3.69 21.09 -6.96
N ILE A 68 -4.50 21.91 -6.28
CA ILE A 68 -4.50 21.96 -4.81
C ILE A 68 -4.95 20.61 -4.24
N GLY A 69 -5.97 19.98 -4.82
CA GLY A 69 -6.49 18.69 -4.38
C GLY A 69 -5.45 17.57 -4.50
N ILE A 70 -4.81 17.43 -5.66
CA ILE A 70 -3.82 16.37 -5.89
C ILE A 70 -2.55 16.56 -5.04
N ILE A 71 -2.07 17.80 -4.90
CA ILE A 71 -0.93 18.12 -4.02
C ILE A 71 -1.29 17.80 -2.55
N SER A 72 -2.47 18.20 -2.10
CA SER A 72 -2.91 17.95 -0.71
C SER A 72 -3.01 16.45 -0.41
N ALA A 73 -3.58 15.67 -1.34
CA ALA A 73 -3.69 14.22 -1.20
C ALA A 73 -2.32 13.53 -1.19
N ALA A 74 -1.44 13.90 -2.13
CA ALA A 74 -0.09 13.37 -2.22
C ALA A 74 0.74 13.71 -0.97
N TYR A 75 0.69 14.96 -0.51
CA TYR A 75 1.43 15.41 0.67
C TYR A 75 0.97 14.69 1.94
N SER A 76 -0.34 14.54 2.14
CA SER A 76 -0.87 13.83 3.31
C SER A 76 -0.46 12.35 3.36
N SER A 77 -0.32 11.70 2.20
CA SER A 77 0.13 10.30 2.12
C SER A 77 1.65 10.17 2.35
N ALA A 78 2.42 11.05 1.73
CA ALA A 78 3.87 11.07 1.83
C ALA A 78 4.34 11.36 3.27
N ASP A 79 3.77 12.38 3.93
CA ASP A 79 4.10 12.73 5.32
C ASP A 79 3.82 11.58 6.30
N GLY A 80 2.65 10.93 6.14
CA GLY A 80 2.29 9.76 6.93
C GLY A 80 3.28 8.60 6.76
N THR A 81 3.69 8.32 5.52
CA THR A 81 4.64 7.25 5.21
C THR A 81 6.04 7.56 5.74
N LEU A 82 6.51 8.79 5.55
CA LEU A 82 7.82 9.24 6.03
C LEU A 82 7.90 9.19 7.56
N THR A 83 6.82 9.60 8.24
CA THR A 83 6.71 9.54 9.70
C THR A 83 6.69 8.09 10.20
N ALA A 84 5.97 7.19 9.52
CA ALA A 84 5.95 5.77 9.84
C ALA A 84 7.35 5.13 9.71
N LEU A 85 8.05 5.36 8.59
CA LEU A 85 9.42 4.88 8.36
C LEU A 85 10.39 5.41 9.42
N THR A 86 10.33 6.72 9.69
CA THR A 86 11.15 7.35 10.73
C THR A 86 10.93 6.70 12.08
N THR A 87 9.67 6.44 12.43
CA THR A 87 9.28 5.87 13.72
C THR A 87 9.74 4.42 13.85
N SER A 88 9.42 3.58 12.86
CA SER A 88 9.83 2.18 12.85
C SER A 88 11.34 2.03 12.84
N PHE A 89 12.07 2.82 12.04
CA PHE A 89 13.53 2.77 12.05
C PHE A 89 14.12 3.26 13.38
N SER A 90 13.61 4.36 13.93
CA SER A 90 14.10 4.93 15.19
C SER A 90 13.83 4.02 16.40
N ILE A 91 12.64 3.43 16.46
CA ILE A 91 12.21 2.65 17.63
C ILE A 91 12.60 1.18 17.49
N ASP A 92 12.32 0.57 16.34
CA ASP A 92 12.44 -0.88 16.18
C ASP A 92 13.86 -1.29 15.76
N ILE A 93 14.48 -0.55 14.85
CA ILE A 93 15.82 -0.86 14.33
C ILE A 93 16.92 -0.25 15.19
N LEU A 94 16.92 1.07 15.38
CA LEU A 94 17.93 1.76 16.20
C LEU A 94 17.73 1.49 17.70
N GLY A 95 16.53 1.09 18.12
CA GLY A 95 16.25 0.77 19.50
C GLY A 95 16.37 1.99 20.43
N ILE A 96 16.07 3.20 19.96
CA ILE A 96 16.35 4.46 20.69
C ILE A 96 15.75 4.47 22.11
N ARG A 97 14.61 3.80 22.31
CA ARG A 97 13.98 3.64 23.63
C ARG A 97 14.76 2.73 24.59
N ARG A 98 15.44 1.71 24.07
CA ARG A 98 16.23 0.74 24.85
C ARG A 98 17.64 1.26 25.16
N ARG A 99 18.09 2.31 24.47
CA ARG A 99 19.39 2.95 24.70
C ARG A 99 19.28 3.99 25.82
N ASN A 100 20.28 4.01 26.69
CA ASN A 100 20.40 5.00 27.77
C ASN A 100 20.96 6.32 27.23
N TRP A 101 20.22 6.95 26.31
CA TRP A 101 20.53 8.26 25.75
C TRP A 101 19.70 9.33 26.42
N ASP A 102 20.29 10.50 26.62
CA ASP A 102 19.60 11.72 27.02
C ASP A 102 18.54 12.12 25.98
N GLU A 103 17.52 12.84 26.44
CA GLU A 103 16.36 13.17 25.59
C GLU A 103 16.75 14.09 24.41
N ASP A 104 17.77 14.92 24.57
CA ASP A 104 18.26 15.80 23.52
C ASP A 104 18.96 15.03 22.41
N ARG A 105 19.81 14.05 22.77
CA ARG A 105 20.37 13.11 21.80
C ARG A 105 19.30 12.30 21.09
N ARG A 106 18.28 11.78 21.80
CA ARG A 106 17.17 11.05 21.19
C ARG A 106 16.42 11.89 20.15
N LYS A 107 16.08 13.13 20.50
CA LYS A 107 15.44 14.09 19.57
C LYS A 107 16.34 14.38 18.37
N ARG A 108 17.63 14.60 18.60
CA ARG A 108 18.60 14.87 17.53
C ARG A 108 18.69 13.71 16.54
N VAL A 109 18.85 12.48 17.03
CA VAL A 109 18.94 11.28 16.18
C VAL A 109 17.64 11.10 15.39
N ARG A 110 16.47 11.22 16.02
CA ARG A 110 15.18 11.10 15.32
C ARG A 110 15.02 12.15 14.20
N ARG A 111 15.46 13.39 14.42
CA ARG A 111 15.47 14.45 13.38
C ARG A 111 16.40 14.09 12.21
N TRP A 112 17.60 13.59 12.50
CA TRP A 112 18.52 13.14 11.45
C TRP A 112 18.00 11.95 10.66
N VAL A 113 17.38 10.97 11.33
CA VAL A 113 16.73 9.84 10.67
C VAL A 113 15.59 10.32 9.77
N HIS A 114 14.75 11.23 10.25
CA HIS A 114 13.66 11.80 9.46
C HIS A 114 14.18 12.53 8.22
N MET A 115 15.20 13.38 8.39
CA MET A 115 15.84 14.10 7.29
C MET A 115 16.48 13.14 6.27
N ALA A 116 17.14 12.08 6.76
CA ALA A 116 17.74 11.07 5.89
C ALA A 116 16.68 10.36 5.04
N PHE A 117 15.56 9.92 5.64
CA PHE A 117 14.46 9.34 4.87
C PHE A 117 13.80 10.34 3.92
N ALA A 118 13.71 11.62 4.29
CA ALA A 118 13.18 12.65 3.40
C ALA A 118 14.05 12.81 2.15
N VAL A 119 15.38 12.86 2.32
CA VAL A 119 16.33 12.92 1.21
C VAL A 119 16.28 11.64 0.36
N VAL A 120 16.20 10.47 0.99
CA VAL A 120 16.05 9.19 0.27
C VAL A 120 14.76 9.16 -0.54
N MET A 121 13.64 9.61 0.04
CA MET A 121 12.36 9.65 -0.65
C MET A 121 12.37 10.63 -1.82
N TRP A 122 12.96 11.81 -1.64
CA TRP A 122 13.16 12.77 -2.72
C TRP A 122 14.01 12.19 -3.86
N GLY A 123 15.12 11.52 -3.53
CA GLY A 123 15.95 10.83 -4.52
C GLY A 123 15.19 9.72 -5.26
N LEU A 124 14.39 8.93 -4.56
CA LEU A 124 13.55 7.91 -5.18
C LEU A 124 12.52 8.53 -6.13
N ILE A 125 11.85 9.63 -5.75
CA ILE A 125 10.90 10.33 -6.61
C ILE A 125 11.59 10.76 -7.92
N ILE A 126 12.78 11.36 -7.85
CA ILE A 126 13.54 11.76 -9.05
C ILE A 126 13.88 10.54 -9.91
N ILE A 127 14.32 9.43 -9.30
CA ILE A 127 14.65 8.21 -10.04
C ILE A 127 13.41 7.65 -10.75
N PHE A 128 12.26 7.56 -10.07
CA PHE A 128 11.02 7.08 -10.68
C PHE A 128 10.56 8.00 -11.82
N GLU A 129 10.68 9.32 -11.65
CA GLU A 129 10.39 10.31 -12.69
C GLU A 129 11.32 10.16 -13.90
N MET A 130 12.62 9.92 -13.68
CA MET A 130 13.57 9.72 -14.79
C MET A 130 13.32 8.43 -15.57
N VAL A 131 12.82 7.39 -14.90
CA VAL A 131 12.50 6.11 -15.55
C VAL A 131 11.17 6.21 -16.31
N ASN A 132 10.18 6.91 -15.74
CA ASN A 132 8.85 7.16 -16.31
C ASN A 132 8.25 5.97 -17.09
N ASP A 133 8.32 4.76 -16.51
CA ASP A 133 7.83 3.53 -17.13
C ASP A 133 6.80 2.88 -16.21
N ARG A 134 5.57 2.71 -16.72
CA ARG A 134 4.46 2.05 -16.03
C ARG A 134 4.81 0.64 -15.55
N SER A 135 5.70 -0.05 -16.27
CA SER A 135 6.24 -1.35 -15.89
C SER A 135 6.82 -1.33 -14.47
N VAL A 136 7.40 -0.21 -14.05
CA VAL A 136 8.00 -0.08 -12.72
C VAL A 136 6.92 -0.02 -11.63
N ILE A 137 5.84 0.73 -11.86
CA ILE A 137 4.70 0.82 -10.93
C ILE A 137 4.05 -0.55 -10.79
N ASP A 138 3.82 -1.25 -11.91
CA ASP A 138 3.24 -2.60 -11.92
C ASP A 138 4.13 -3.61 -11.17
N LYS A 139 5.46 -3.54 -11.36
CA LYS A 139 6.43 -4.35 -10.62
C LYS A 139 6.40 -4.04 -9.13
N LEU A 140 6.28 -2.76 -8.75
CA LEU A 140 6.17 -2.35 -7.35
C LEU A 140 4.92 -2.93 -6.68
N PHE A 141 3.76 -2.84 -7.34
CA PHE A 141 2.53 -3.48 -6.84
C PHE A 141 2.65 -5.00 -6.76
N THR A 142 3.34 -5.61 -7.72
CA THR A 142 3.63 -7.05 -7.71
C THR A 142 4.46 -7.44 -6.49
N ILE A 143 5.56 -6.73 -6.23
CA ILE A 143 6.42 -6.95 -5.05
C ILE A 143 5.65 -6.69 -3.75
N ALA A 144 4.82 -5.65 -3.71
CA ALA A 144 3.94 -5.38 -2.57
C ALA A 144 2.97 -6.55 -2.32
N GLY A 145 2.38 -7.13 -3.37
CA GLY A 145 1.55 -8.33 -3.28
C GLY A 145 2.28 -9.52 -2.64
N TYR A 146 3.53 -9.76 -3.03
CA TYR A 146 4.34 -10.84 -2.49
C TYR A 146 4.79 -10.64 -1.04
N THR A 147 5.02 -9.40 -0.62
CA THR A 147 5.51 -9.05 0.72
C THR A 147 4.38 -8.83 1.73
N TYR A 148 3.27 -8.22 1.30
CA TYR A 148 2.10 -8.00 2.15
C TYR A 148 1.23 -9.26 2.31
N GLY A 149 1.27 -10.20 1.36
CA GLY A 149 0.57 -11.48 1.46
C GLY A 149 0.90 -12.24 2.76
N PRO A 150 2.17 -12.55 3.06
CA PRO A 150 2.52 -13.25 4.29
C PRO A 150 2.18 -12.49 5.56
N LEU A 151 2.33 -11.16 5.55
CA LEU A 151 1.91 -10.31 6.66
C LEU A 151 0.40 -10.43 6.90
N LEU A 152 -0.42 -10.37 5.85
CA LEU A 152 -1.86 -10.59 5.93
C LEU A 152 -2.18 -11.96 6.54
N GLY A 153 -1.51 -13.03 6.09
CA GLY A 153 -1.69 -14.38 6.63
C GLY A 153 -1.32 -14.50 8.11
N LEU A 154 -0.18 -13.92 8.52
CA LEU A 154 0.27 -13.87 9.92
C LEU A 154 -0.72 -13.12 10.82
N PHE A 155 -1.15 -11.92 10.39
CA PHE A 155 -2.12 -11.12 11.12
C PHE A 155 -3.49 -11.80 11.22
N ALA A 156 -3.98 -12.36 10.11
CA ALA A 156 -5.23 -13.11 10.09
C ALA A 156 -5.15 -14.33 11.02
N PHE A 157 -4.04 -15.09 11.00
CA PHE A 157 -3.85 -16.23 11.88
C PHE A 157 -3.89 -15.83 13.35
N GLY A 158 -3.15 -14.79 13.73
CA GLY A 158 -3.14 -14.30 15.11
C GLY A 158 -4.46 -13.71 15.59
N MET A 159 -5.29 -13.19 14.68
CA MET A 159 -6.59 -12.60 15.00
C MET A 159 -7.70 -13.65 15.09
N PHE A 160 -7.76 -14.60 14.16
CA PHE A 160 -8.85 -15.56 14.04
C PHE A 160 -8.58 -16.89 14.75
N THR A 161 -7.32 -17.20 15.07
CA THR A 161 -6.97 -18.43 15.78
C THR A 161 -6.36 -18.14 17.15
N LYS A 162 -6.50 -19.10 18.06
CA LYS A 162 -5.82 -19.09 19.37
C LYS A 162 -4.79 -20.19 19.45
N LEU A 163 -4.20 -20.57 18.32
CA LEU A 163 -3.29 -21.70 18.23
C LEU A 163 -1.85 -21.23 18.47
N GLN A 164 -1.08 -22.00 19.23
CA GLN A 164 0.35 -21.74 19.38
C GLN A 164 1.09 -22.26 18.15
N ILE A 165 1.95 -21.41 17.61
CA ILE A 165 2.81 -21.73 16.49
C ILE A 165 4.18 -22.11 17.02
N LYS A 166 4.88 -23.02 16.33
CA LYS A 166 6.30 -23.24 16.62
C LYS A 166 7.09 -22.07 16.02
N ASP A 167 7.56 -21.14 16.84
CA ASP A 167 8.28 -19.92 16.39
C ASP A 167 9.40 -20.22 15.37
N LYS A 168 10.15 -21.30 15.57
CA LYS A 168 11.24 -21.72 14.67
C LYS A 168 10.77 -22.09 13.25
N TRP A 169 9.51 -22.47 13.07
CA TRP A 169 8.96 -22.93 11.79
C TRP A 169 8.15 -21.85 11.06
N VAL A 170 7.89 -20.70 11.69
CA VAL A 170 7.09 -19.60 11.10
C VAL A 170 7.68 -19.11 9.78
N LEU A 171 9.02 -19.11 9.66
CA LEU A 171 9.71 -18.66 8.45
C LEU A 171 9.39 -19.56 7.24
N VAL A 172 9.05 -20.83 7.46
CA VAL A 172 8.77 -21.79 6.38
C VAL A 172 7.49 -21.41 5.63
N PRO A 173 6.30 -21.27 6.26
CA PRO A 173 5.11 -20.76 5.60
C PRO A 173 5.30 -19.36 4.98
N VAL A 174 6.00 -18.47 5.67
CA VAL A 174 6.18 -17.07 5.26
C VAL A 174 6.99 -16.94 3.97
N LEU A 175 7.98 -17.81 3.76
CA LEU A 175 8.77 -17.83 2.52
C LEU A 175 8.17 -18.77 1.46
N ALA A 176 7.56 -19.88 1.87
CA ALA A 176 6.95 -20.82 0.95
C ALA A 176 5.72 -20.24 0.25
N ALA A 177 4.92 -19.41 0.94
CA ALA A 177 3.70 -18.85 0.35
C ALA A 177 3.96 -17.90 -0.83
N PRO A 178 4.88 -16.92 -0.78
CA PRO A 178 5.25 -16.11 -1.94
C PRO A 178 5.76 -16.95 -3.11
N VAL A 179 6.59 -17.97 -2.84
CA VAL A 179 7.12 -18.86 -3.89
C VAL A 179 5.99 -19.67 -4.52
N ALA A 180 5.10 -20.24 -3.71
CA ALA A 180 3.94 -20.98 -4.19
C ALA A 180 2.98 -20.08 -4.99
N SER A 181 2.73 -18.85 -4.54
CA SER A 181 1.91 -17.88 -5.27
C SER A 181 2.56 -17.44 -6.57
N TYR A 182 3.90 -17.32 -6.61
CA TYR A 182 4.64 -17.03 -7.84
C TYR A 182 4.52 -18.18 -8.85
N LEU A 183 4.72 -19.43 -8.40
CA LEU A 183 4.54 -20.60 -9.25
C LEU A 183 3.10 -20.72 -9.76
N LEU A 184 2.11 -20.47 -8.89
CA LEU A 184 0.70 -20.46 -9.28
C LEU A 184 0.43 -19.43 -10.38
N SER A 185 0.99 -18.23 -10.25
CA SER A 185 0.89 -17.19 -11.28
C SER A 185 1.55 -17.60 -12.58
N TYR A 186 2.75 -18.20 -12.52
CA TYR A 186 3.48 -18.64 -13.69
C TYR A 186 2.73 -19.72 -14.49
N PHE A 187 2.13 -20.69 -13.80
CA PHE A 187 1.36 -21.76 -14.45
C PHE A 187 -0.12 -21.39 -14.67
N SER A 188 -0.57 -20.21 -14.25
CA SER A 188 -1.99 -19.86 -14.26
C SER A 188 -2.60 -19.83 -15.66
N GLU A 189 -1.87 -19.33 -16.65
CA GLU A 189 -2.34 -19.29 -18.04
C GLU A 189 -2.60 -20.69 -18.59
N THR A 190 -1.78 -21.67 -18.23
CA THR A 190 -1.95 -23.07 -18.65
C THR A 190 -3.00 -23.83 -17.84
N LEU A 191 -3.12 -23.54 -16.54
CA LEU A 191 -4.01 -24.27 -15.62
C LEU A 191 -5.45 -23.72 -15.61
N PHE A 192 -5.63 -22.43 -15.86
CA PHE A 192 -6.91 -21.73 -15.75
C PHE A 192 -7.38 -21.14 -17.09
N GLY A 193 -6.91 -21.69 -18.22
CA GLY A 193 -7.41 -21.32 -19.55
C GLY A 193 -7.14 -19.87 -19.95
N GLY A 194 -5.94 -19.34 -19.63
CA GLY A 194 -5.50 -17.99 -19.97
C GLY A 194 -5.74 -16.93 -18.88
N TYR A 195 -6.23 -17.32 -17.70
CA TYR A 195 -6.40 -16.39 -16.59
C TYR A 195 -5.04 -15.97 -16.00
N LYS A 196 -4.86 -14.64 -15.80
CA LYS A 196 -3.63 -14.04 -15.25
C LYS A 196 -3.91 -13.44 -13.88
N PHE A 197 -3.20 -13.94 -12.86
CA PHE A 197 -3.29 -13.36 -11.53
C PHE A 197 -2.62 -11.99 -11.45
N GLY A 198 -3.40 -10.97 -11.08
CA GLY A 198 -2.91 -9.62 -10.75
C GLY A 198 -2.73 -9.42 -9.25
N PHE A 199 -3.28 -8.34 -8.71
CA PHE A 199 -3.17 -7.99 -7.29
C PHE A 199 -3.86 -9.00 -6.34
N GLU A 200 -4.80 -9.79 -6.85
CA GLU A 200 -5.50 -10.86 -6.11
C GLU A 200 -4.54 -11.91 -5.51
N LEU A 201 -3.35 -12.02 -6.10
CA LEU A 201 -2.27 -12.88 -5.64
C LEU A 201 -1.83 -12.56 -4.21
N LEU A 202 -2.04 -11.32 -3.73
CA LEU A 202 -1.86 -10.93 -2.33
C LEU A 202 -2.77 -11.76 -1.40
N ILE A 203 -4.05 -11.91 -1.75
CA ILE A 203 -5.03 -12.65 -0.95
C ILE A 203 -4.64 -14.13 -0.94
N ILE A 204 -4.30 -14.68 -2.10
CA ILE A 204 -3.88 -16.08 -2.24
C ILE A 204 -2.64 -16.34 -1.38
N ASN A 205 -1.63 -15.48 -1.45
CA ASN A 205 -0.42 -15.57 -0.65
C ASN A 205 -0.73 -15.49 0.86
N GLY A 206 -1.65 -14.61 1.27
CA GLY A 206 -2.14 -14.55 2.64
C GLY A 206 -2.83 -15.84 3.10
N VAL A 207 -3.68 -16.43 2.26
CA VAL A 207 -4.35 -17.70 2.55
C VAL A 207 -3.34 -18.85 2.65
N LEU A 208 -2.39 -18.95 1.72
CA LEU A 208 -1.34 -19.97 1.75
C LEU A 208 -0.48 -19.85 3.02
N THR A 209 -0.14 -18.61 3.41
CA THR A 209 0.59 -18.37 4.66
C THR A 209 -0.24 -18.82 5.86
N PHE A 210 -1.52 -18.45 5.92
CA PHE A 210 -2.43 -18.85 7.00
C PHE A 210 -2.56 -20.38 7.13
N LEU A 211 -2.74 -21.08 6.00
CA LEU A 211 -2.79 -22.55 5.95
C LEU A 211 -1.45 -23.17 6.39
N GLY A 212 -0.33 -22.60 5.94
CA GLY A 212 0.99 -23.02 6.38
C GLY A 212 1.18 -22.90 7.89
N LEU A 213 0.71 -21.80 8.50
CA LEU A 213 0.74 -21.59 9.95
C LEU A 213 -0.16 -22.58 10.70
N LEU A 214 -1.33 -22.91 10.15
CA LEU A 214 -2.21 -23.95 10.70
C LEU A 214 -1.52 -25.32 10.76
N MET A 215 -0.82 -25.71 9.68
CA MET A 215 -0.11 -27.00 9.61
C MET A 215 1.00 -27.14 10.65
N ILE A 216 1.66 -26.04 11.04
CA ILE A 216 2.75 -26.05 12.02
C ILE A 216 2.27 -25.77 13.46
N SER A 217 0.97 -25.60 13.67
CA SER A 217 0.40 -25.29 14.99
C SER A 217 0.44 -26.49 15.93
N LYS A 218 0.74 -26.26 17.21
CA LYS A 218 0.94 -27.33 18.23
C LYS A 218 -0.25 -27.56 19.16
N GLY A 219 -1.33 -26.80 19.05
CA GLY A 219 -2.49 -26.85 19.94
C GLY A 219 -3.00 -25.46 20.36
N ARG A 220 -4.10 -25.42 21.12
CA ARG A 220 -4.69 -24.15 21.61
C ARG A 220 -3.82 -23.53 22.72
N ILE A 221 -3.67 -22.21 22.68
CA ILE A 221 -3.18 -21.39 23.79
C ILE A 221 -4.12 -21.65 24.98
N GLY A 222 -3.63 -22.39 25.97
CA GLY A 222 -4.29 -22.50 27.28
C GLY A 222 -4.33 -21.11 27.93
N ARG A 223 -5.48 -20.75 28.50
CA ARG A 223 -5.57 -19.62 29.42
C ARG A 223 -4.91 -19.98 30.74
#